data_AF-A0A444V6N2-F1
#
_entry.id   AF-A0A444V6N2-F1
#
_cell.length_a   1.000
_cell.length_b   1.000
_cell.length_c   1.000
_cell.angle_alpha   90.00
_cell.angle_beta   90.00
_cell.angle_gamma   90.00
#
_symmetry.space_group_name_H-M   'P 1'
#
loop_
_entity.id
_entity.type
_entity.pdbx_description
1 polymer ?
#
loop_
_entity_poly.entity_id
_entity_poly.type
_entity_poly.pdbx_seq_one_letter_code
_entity_poly.pdbx_strand_id
1 'polypeptide(L)'
;MNAEKMADDESLPSGWEKRQSRSSEYIEKIKSGDEEFETLASQFSDCSSARNGGDLGSFGRGQMQKPFEDASFALKVGDMSGPVFTDSGVHIILRTG
;
A
#
# COMPACT_ATOMS: atom_id res chain seq x y z
N MET A 1 -7.86 21.58 -6.37
CA MET A 1 -8.35 20.19 -6.18
C MET A 1 -7.72 19.74 -4.88
N ASN A 2 -8.41 20.00 -3.77
CA ASN A 2 -7.80 19.89 -2.44
C ASN A 2 -8.05 18.49 -1.89
N ALA A 3 -6.98 17.86 -1.41
CA ALA A 3 -6.97 16.55 -0.77
C ALA A 3 -7.68 16.50 0.60
N GLU A 4 -8.51 17.50 0.93
CA GLU A 4 -9.10 17.69 2.25
C GLU A 4 -10.61 17.37 2.30
N LYS A 5 -11.19 16.80 1.24
CA LYS A 5 -12.61 16.39 1.19
C LYS A 5 -12.79 14.87 1.14
N MET A 6 -12.15 14.12 2.05
CA MET A 6 -12.32 12.66 2.11
C MET A 6 -12.70 12.12 3.50
N ALA A 7 -12.96 12.98 4.49
CA ALA A 7 -13.37 12.54 5.83
C ALA A 7 -14.88 12.68 6.10
N ASP A 8 -15.60 13.47 5.30
CA ASP A 8 -16.98 13.84 5.61
C ASP A 8 -17.87 13.56 4.39
N ASP A 9 -18.79 12.61 4.54
CA ASP A 9 -19.98 12.42 3.70
C ASP A 9 -19.83 11.73 2.31
N GLU A 10 -19.58 10.42 2.33
CA GLU A 10 -20.37 9.38 1.61
C GLU A 10 -19.64 8.04 1.79
N SER A 11 -20.37 6.98 2.15
CA SER A 11 -19.83 5.63 2.38
C SER A 11 -18.71 5.27 1.39
N LEU A 12 -17.53 4.88 1.89
CA LEU A 12 -16.49 4.25 1.09
C LEU A 12 -17.14 3.21 0.15
N PRO A 13 -16.92 3.24 -1.18
CA PRO A 13 -17.49 2.26 -2.09
C PRO A 13 -17.35 0.85 -1.58
N SER A 14 -18.40 0.07 -1.79
CA SER A 14 -18.54 -1.27 -1.24
C SER A 14 -17.24 -2.08 -1.43
N GLY A 15 -16.64 -2.48 -0.30
CA GLY A 15 -15.40 -3.26 -0.27
C GLY A 15 -14.11 -2.49 0.06
N TRP A 16 -14.10 -1.15 0.12
CA TRP A 16 -12.90 -0.42 0.58
C TRP A 16 -12.59 -0.63 2.05
N GLU A 17 -13.58 -0.66 2.94
CA GLU A 17 -13.38 -1.01 4.35
C GLU A 17 -12.78 -2.41 4.51
N LYS A 18 -13.24 -3.37 3.69
CA LYS A 18 -12.68 -4.73 3.68
C LYS A 18 -11.23 -4.74 3.22
N ARG A 19 -10.89 -3.97 2.17
CA ARG A 19 -9.51 -3.84 1.67
C ARG A 19 -8.62 -3.17 2.71
N GLN A 20 -9.07 -2.09 3.34
CA GLN A 20 -8.35 -1.42 4.41
C GLN A 20 -8.13 -2.36 5.61
N SER A 21 -9.18 -3.00 6.09
CA SER A 21 -9.12 -3.93 7.22
C SER A 21 -8.13 -5.07 6.96
N ARG A 22 -8.20 -5.66 5.76
CA ARG A 22 -7.26 -6.71 5.32
C ARG A 22 -5.82 -6.20 5.23
N SER A 23 -5.59 -5.00 4.69
CA SER A 23 -4.26 -4.39 4.64
C SER A 23 -3.71 -4.13 6.04
N SER A 24 -4.54 -3.66 6.98
CA SER A 24 -4.15 -3.46 8.38
C SER A 24 -3.80 -4.79 9.06
N GLU A 25 -4.57 -5.85 8.82
CA GLU A 25 -4.25 -7.19 9.33
C GLU A 25 -2.87 -7.68 8.85
N TYR A 26 -2.58 -7.50 7.55
CA TYR A 26 -1.28 -7.87 6.99
C TYR A 26 -0.13 -7.06 7.58
N ILE A 27 -0.33 -5.75 7.77
CA ILE A 27 0.67 -4.90 8.43
C ILE A 27 1.00 -5.41 9.83
N GLU A 28 0.00 -5.81 10.61
CA GLU A 28 0.23 -6.33 11.96
C GLU A 28 0.95 -7.67 11.95
N LYS A 29 0.62 -8.59 11.02
CA LYS A 29 1.37 -9.85 10.84
C LYS A 29 2.83 -9.65 10.44
N ILE A 30 3.10 -8.65 9.60
CA ILE A 30 4.47 -8.29 9.21
C ILE A 30 5.23 -7.70 10.40
N LYS A 31 4.59 -6.82 11.18
CA LYS A 31 5.21 -6.21 12.36
C LYS A 31 5.46 -7.21 13.50
N SER A 32 4.58 -8.20 13.67
CA SER A 32 4.77 -9.26 14.66
C SER A 32 5.84 -10.28 14.24
N GLY A 33 6.20 -10.30 12.95
CA GLY A 33 7.11 -11.29 12.38
C GLY A 33 6.45 -12.64 12.11
N ASP A 34 5.11 -12.70 12.11
CA ASP A 34 4.36 -13.92 11.78
C ASP A 34 4.42 -14.23 10.28
N GLU A 35 4.52 -13.20 9.44
CA GLU A 35 4.54 -13.31 7.98
C GLU A 35 5.53 -12.29 7.38
N GLU A 36 6.17 -12.67 6.28
CA GLU A 36 7.05 -11.78 5.52
C GLU A 36 6.25 -10.93 4.51
N PHE A 37 6.70 -9.69 4.26
CA PHE A 37 6.04 -8.81 3.27
C PHE A 37 5.93 -9.46 1.89
N GLU A 38 7.03 -10.05 1.41
CA GLU A 38 7.10 -10.70 0.08
C GLU A 38 6.14 -11.89 -0.02
N THR A 39 5.97 -12.63 1.07
CA THR A 39 5.05 -13.77 1.18
C THR A 39 3.60 -13.32 1.06
N LEU A 40 3.21 -12.27 1.78
CA LEU A 40 1.85 -11.72 1.70
C LEU A 40 1.60 -11.03 0.36
N ALA A 41 2.59 -10.31 -0.17
CA ALA A 41 2.49 -9.68 -1.48
C ALA A 41 2.31 -10.71 -2.59
N SER A 42 3.03 -11.84 -2.54
CA SER A 42 2.89 -12.91 -3.54
C SER A 42 1.53 -13.60 -3.52
N GLN A 43 0.93 -13.73 -2.35
CA GLN A 43 -0.34 -14.45 -2.17
C GLN A 43 -1.57 -13.56 -2.38
N PHE A 44 -1.50 -12.30 -1.97
CA PHE A 44 -2.69 -11.46 -1.81
C PHE A 44 -2.65 -10.14 -2.60
N SER A 45 -1.53 -9.77 -3.22
CA SER A 45 -1.47 -8.56 -4.03
C SER A 45 -2.16 -8.77 -5.38
N ASP A 46 -3.04 -7.84 -5.74
CA ASP A 46 -3.74 -7.82 -7.03
C ASP A 46 -2.87 -7.21 -8.15
N CYS A 47 -1.60 -6.86 -7.87
CA CYS A 47 -0.68 -6.30 -8.86
C CYS A 47 0.10 -7.41 -9.59
N SER A 48 0.47 -7.16 -10.85
CA SER A 48 1.35 -8.07 -11.59
C SER A 48 2.73 -8.26 -10.95
N SER A 49 3.14 -7.40 -10.03
CA SER A 49 4.37 -7.56 -9.23
C SER A 49 4.26 -8.63 -8.15
N ALA A 50 3.06 -9.14 -7.84
CA ALA A 50 2.85 -10.22 -6.87
C ALA A 50 3.76 -11.43 -7.15
N ARG A 51 3.95 -11.79 -8.43
CA ARG A 51 4.85 -12.88 -8.86
C ARG A 51 6.32 -12.72 -8.44
N ASN A 52 6.72 -11.49 -8.10
CA ASN A 52 8.06 -11.12 -7.66
C ASN A 52 8.02 -10.54 -6.23
N GLY A 53 7.17 -11.06 -5.34
CA GLY A 53 7.10 -10.58 -3.96
C GLY A 53 6.58 -9.15 -3.81
N GLY A 54 5.93 -8.60 -4.84
CA GLY A 54 5.48 -7.22 -4.86
C GLY A 54 6.54 -6.20 -5.30
N ASP A 55 7.74 -6.64 -5.69
CA ASP A 55 8.81 -5.74 -6.10
C ASP A 55 8.44 -4.94 -7.37
N LEU A 56 8.52 -3.62 -7.27
CA LEU A 56 8.28 -2.67 -8.35
C LEU A 56 9.57 -2.17 -8.99
N GLY A 57 10.73 -2.57 -8.48
CA GLY A 57 12.03 -2.04 -8.85
C GLY A 57 12.19 -0.57 -8.46
N SER A 58 13.22 0.08 -9.00
CA SER A 58 13.46 1.50 -8.76
C SER A 58 12.59 2.37 -9.67
N PHE A 59 11.97 3.38 -9.09
CA PHE A 59 11.22 4.39 -9.84
C PHE A 59 11.56 5.80 -9.33
N GLY A 60 11.48 6.77 -10.24
CA GLY A 60 11.58 8.20 -9.97
C GLY A 60 10.21 8.86 -9.80
N ARG A 61 10.24 10.14 -9.45
CA ARG A 61 9.02 10.95 -9.34
C ARG A 61 8.32 11.10 -10.70
N GLY A 62 6.99 11.11 -10.68
CA GLY A 62 6.12 11.17 -11.85
C GLY A 62 5.82 9.82 -12.50
N GLN A 63 6.33 8.70 -11.95
CA GLN A 63 6.10 7.36 -12.51
C GLN A 63 4.97 6.58 -11.83
N MET A 64 4.59 6.96 -10.60
CA MET A 64 3.54 6.32 -9.82
C MET A 64 2.39 7.30 -9.55
N GLN A 65 1.23 6.78 -9.14
CA GLN A 65 0.12 7.61 -8.68
C GLN A 65 0.54 8.48 -7.49
N LYS A 66 0.08 9.73 -7.47
CA LYS A 66 0.57 10.74 -6.53
C LYS A 66 0.54 10.29 -5.05
N PRO A 67 -0.53 9.66 -4.54
CA PRO A 67 -0.56 9.20 -3.14
C PRO A 67 0.45 8.08 -2.85
N PHE A 68 0.64 7.16 -3.82
CA PHE A 68 1.61 6.07 -3.71
C PHE A 68 3.04 6.61 -3.73
N GLU A 69 3.33 7.54 -4.64
CA GLU A 69 4.61 8.22 -4.72
C GLU A 69 4.93 8.94 -3.41
N ASP A 70 4.03 9.79 -2.94
CA ASP A 70 4.27 10.62 -1.76
C ASP A 70 4.52 9.74 -0.52
N ALA A 71 3.77 8.65 -0.36
CA ALA A 71 4.00 7.68 0.70
C ALA A 71 5.36 6.99 0.53
N SER A 72 5.70 6.51 -0.67
CA SER A 72 6.98 5.81 -0.94
C SER A 72 8.20 6.68 -0.64
N PHE A 73 8.16 7.95 -1.05
CA PHE A 73 9.27 8.89 -0.84
C PHE A 73 9.33 9.46 0.58
N ALA A 74 8.24 9.36 1.37
CA ALA A 74 8.22 9.75 2.77
C ALA A 74 8.81 8.67 3.71
N LEU A 75 8.81 7.40 3.28
CA LEU A 75 9.39 6.30 4.04
C LEU A 75 10.92 6.36 4.05
N LYS A 76 11.55 5.91 5.14
CA LYS A 76 12.98 5.60 5.14
C LYS A 76 13.20 4.23 4.51
N VAL A 77 14.43 3.97 4.06
CA VAL A 77 14.80 2.63 3.58
C VAL A 77 14.63 1.63 4.72
N GLY A 78 13.90 0.55 4.46
CA GLY A 78 13.49 -0.47 5.43
C GLY A 78 12.14 -0.20 6.10
N ASP A 79 11.56 0.99 5.97
CA ASP A 79 10.27 1.30 6.58
C ASP A 79 9.10 0.83 5.70
N MET A 80 8.02 0.46 6.37
CA MET A 80 6.75 0.08 5.76
C MET A 80 5.67 1.13 6.07
N SER A 81 4.83 1.45 5.07
CA SER A 81 3.71 2.36 5.23
C SER A 81 2.52 1.72 5.96
N GLY A 82 1.61 2.58 6.42
CA GLY A 82 0.22 2.18 6.64
C GLY A 82 -0.52 1.91 5.32
N PRO A 83 -1.84 1.66 5.37
CA PRO A 83 -2.66 1.54 4.17
C PRO A 83 -2.68 2.84 3.36
N VAL A 84 -2.21 2.79 2.13
CA VAL A 84 -2.17 3.94 1.20
C VAL A 84 -3.28 3.80 0.18
N PHE A 85 -4.12 4.83 0.06
CA PHE A 85 -5.27 4.84 -0.85
C PHE A 85 -4.91 5.52 -2.16
N THR A 86 -5.29 4.89 -3.25
CA THR A 86 -5.12 5.38 -4.62
C THR A 86 -6.34 5.00 -5.45
N ASP A 87 -6.42 5.47 -6.69
CA ASP A 87 -7.51 5.12 -7.59
C ASP A 87 -7.51 3.62 -7.94
N SER A 88 -6.36 2.93 -7.81
CA SER A 88 -6.26 1.48 -8.05
C SER A 88 -6.63 0.63 -6.83
N GLY A 89 -6.74 1.20 -5.63
CA GLY A 89 -7.07 0.45 -4.42
C GLY A 89 -6.23 0.86 -3.20
N VAL A 90 -6.03 -0.12 -2.31
CA VAL A 90 -5.31 0.05 -1.04
C VAL A 90 -3.97 -0.67 -1.14
N HIS A 91 -2.89 0.03 -0.81
CA HIS A 91 -1.52 -0.43 -0.96
C HIS A 91 -0.80 -0.47 0.39
N ILE A 92 0.11 -1.42 0.55
CA ILE A 92 1.11 -1.45 1.61
C ILE A 92 2.45 -1.29 0.90
N ILE A 93 3.26 -0.33 1.33
CA ILE A 93 4.50 0.03 0.65
C ILE A 93 5.65 -0.28 1.59
N LEU A 94 6.59 -1.12 1.15
CA LEU A 94 7.88 -1.33 1.82
C LEU A 94 8.97 -0.68 0.97
N ARG A 95 9.74 0.24 1.57
CA ARG A 95 10.83 0.89 0.85
C ARG A 95 12.11 0.08 0.97
N THR A 96 12.63 -0.42 -0.14
CA THR A 96 13.85 -1.26 -0.16
C THR A 96 15.13 -0.51 -0.52
N GLY A 97 15.06 0.69 -1.10
CA GLY A 97 16.24 1.49 -1.53
C GLY A 97 15.98 2.99 -1.65
#